data_AF-A0A0S8F1N9-F1
#
_entry.id   AF-A0A0S8F1N9-F1
#
_cell.length_a   1.000
_cell.length_b   1.000
_cell.length_c   1.000
_cell.angle_alpha   90.00
_cell.angle_beta   90.00
_cell.angle_gamma   90.00
#
_symmetry.space_group_name_H-M   'P 1'
#
loop_
_entity.id
_entity.type
_entity.pdbx_description
1 polymer ?
#
loop_
_entity_poly.entity_id
_entity_poly.type
_entity_poly.pdbx_seq_one_letter_code
_entity_poly.pdbx_strand_id
1 'polypeptide(L)'
;MDIRHPTLEDAFVEDHRKMTMGFFRLRQSLEAADWTATRQLAADIDRDAGPHIEFEETIYYPRLKPLIGAGNVRRMYEEHRIGLGLIRDILARGDEAPDETARYCLADQCRQMLDHAQSCGTLISHLSALPPAEQRDLLGELEAIRELGVRWTEFASRKQPGHRETRTP
;
A
#
# COMPACT_ATOMS: atom_id res chain seq x y z
N MET A 1 -4.12 -28.42 20.63
CA MET A 1 -4.29 -27.64 19.39
C MET A 1 -3.04 -26.82 19.23
N ASP A 2 -2.23 -27.12 18.23
CA ASP A 2 -1.04 -26.35 17.93
C ASP A 2 -1.48 -25.07 17.22
N ILE A 3 -1.41 -23.93 17.92
CA ILE A 3 -1.74 -22.63 17.32
C ILE A 3 -0.56 -22.32 16.41
N ARG A 4 -0.69 -22.63 15.13
CA ARG A 4 0.27 -22.20 14.13
C ARG A 4 0.28 -20.67 14.11
N HIS A 5 1.37 -20.09 14.59
CA HIS A 5 1.64 -18.67 14.41
C HIS A 5 1.85 -18.41 12.91
N PRO A 6 1.27 -17.33 12.36
CA PRO A 6 1.44 -17.00 10.95
C PRO A 6 2.92 -16.75 10.65
N THR A 7 3.39 -17.20 9.49
CA THR A 7 4.72 -16.85 9.00
C THR A 7 4.72 -15.45 8.38
N LEU A 8 5.91 -14.89 8.11
CA LEU A 8 6.03 -13.65 7.35
C LEU A 8 5.38 -13.77 5.97
N GLU A 9 5.58 -14.90 5.29
CA GLU A 9 4.95 -15.18 4.00
C GLU A 9 3.42 -15.17 4.11
N ASP A 10 2.85 -15.87 5.10
CA ASP A 10 1.40 -15.90 5.32
C ASP A 10 0.85 -14.48 5.55
N ALA A 11 1.56 -13.68 6.36
CA ALA A 11 1.19 -12.29 6.65
C ALA A 11 1.24 -11.42 5.39
N PHE A 12 2.24 -11.61 4.53
CA PHE A 12 2.42 -10.85 3.29
C PHE A 12 1.38 -11.20 2.24
N VAL A 13 1.12 -12.49 2.06
CA VAL A 13 0.08 -13.02 1.16
C VAL A 13 -1.28 -12.49 1.58
N GLU A 14 -1.58 -12.50 2.88
CA GLU A 14 -2.86 -12.00 3.39
C GLU A 14 -3.03 -10.50 3.17
N ASP A 15 -1.98 -9.69 3.39
CA ASP A 15 -2.01 -8.26 3.09
C ASP A 15 -2.27 -8.00 1.60
N HIS A 16 -1.55 -8.70 0.73
CA HIS A 16 -1.75 -8.59 -0.72
C HIS A 16 -3.16 -8.99 -1.14
N ARG A 17 -3.71 -10.06 -0.56
CA ARG A 17 -5.09 -10.49 -0.81
C ARG A 17 -6.09 -9.42 -0.40
N LYS A 18 -5.92 -8.82 0.79
CA LYS A 18 -6.77 -7.72 1.27
C LYS A 18 -6.69 -6.50 0.37
N MET A 19 -5.48 -6.05 0.02
CA MET A 19 -5.28 -4.89 -0.85
C MET A 19 -5.84 -5.13 -2.25
N THR A 20 -5.58 -6.30 -2.86
CA THR A 20 -6.13 -6.67 -4.17
C THR A 20 -7.65 -6.62 -4.16
N MET A 21 -8.29 -7.21 -3.14
CA MET A 21 -9.74 -7.18 -3.01
C MET A 21 -10.26 -5.76 -2.76
N GLY A 22 -9.54 -4.96 -1.97
CA GLY A 22 -9.84 -3.55 -1.72
C GLY A 22 -9.85 -2.74 -3.01
N PHE A 23 -8.77 -2.76 -3.79
CA PHE A 23 -8.67 -2.04 -5.07
C PHE A 23 -9.67 -2.56 -6.11
N PHE A 24 -9.96 -3.86 -6.12
CA PHE A 24 -10.99 -4.42 -6.99
C PHE A 24 -12.37 -3.85 -6.67
N ARG A 25 -12.76 -3.85 -5.39
CA ARG A 25 -14.03 -3.27 -4.94
C ARG A 25 -14.09 -1.76 -5.18
N LEU A 26 -12.98 -1.05 -4.91
CA LEU A 26 -12.88 0.39 -5.15
C LEU A 26 -13.16 0.71 -6.62
N ARG A 27 -12.53 -0.04 -7.53
CA ARG A 27 -12.77 0.08 -8.97
C ARG A 27 -14.23 -0.18 -9.34
N GLN A 28 -14.85 -1.24 -8.78
CA GLN A 28 -16.27 -1.52 -9.04
C GLN A 28 -17.19 -0.39 -8.58
N SER A 29 -16.94 0.19 -7.40
CA SER A 29 -17.70 1.35 -6.91
C SER A 29 -17.51 2.58 -7.78
N LEU A 30 -16.29 2.83 -8.26
CA LEU A 30 -16.01 3.88 -9.23
C LEU A 30 -16.77 3.64 -10.54
N GLU A 31 -16.75 2.43 -11.11
CA GLU A 31 -17.47 2.09 -12.34
C GLU A 31 -19.00 2.24 -12.19
N ALA A 32 -19.54 1.89 -11.02
CA ALA A 32 -20.96 2.03 -10.66
C ALA A 32 -21.38 3.46 -10.26
N ALA A 33 -20.44 4.41 -10.23
CA ALA A 33 -20.66 5.77 -9.73
C ALA A 33 -21.19 5.85 -8.28
N ASP A 34 -20.87 4.86 -7.45
CA ASP A 34 -21.18 4.85 -6.02
C ASP A 34 -20.07 5.56 -5.25
N TRP A 35 -20.21 6.88 -5.11
CA TRP A 35 -19.20 7.72 -4.47
C TRP A 35 -19.08 7.46 -2.95
N THR A 36 -20.19 7.16 -2.29
CA THR A 36 -20.20 6.82 -0.86
C THR A 36 -19.37 5.56 -0.60
N ALA A 37 -19.62 4.49 -1.34
CA ALA A 37 -18.84 3.26 -1.23
C ALA A 37 -17.37 3.48 -1.63
N THR A 38 -17.12 4.24 -2.70
CA THR A 38 -15.77 4.59 -3.16
C THR A 38 -14.95 5.22 -2.04
N ARG A 39 -15.52 6.18 -1.32
CA ARG A 39 -14.82 6.85 -0.20
C ARG A 39 -14.58 5.95 0.99
N GLN A 40 -15.58 5.14 1.36
CA GLN A 40 -15.41 4.20 2.45
C GLN A 40 -14.29 3.21 2.14
N LEU A 41 -14.28 2.65 0.93
CA LEU A 41 -13.24 1.73 0.47
C LEU A 41 -11.87 2.39 0.41
N ALA A 42 -11.76 3.64 -0.05
CA ALA A 42 -10.50 4.36 -0.06
C ALA A 42 -9.97 4.61 1.37
N ALA A 43 -10.84 4.94 2.33
CA ALA A 43 -10.45 5.08 3.74
C ALA A 43 -10.02 3.75 4.37
N ASP A 44 -10.65 2.64 3.99
CA ASP A 44 -10.27 1.31 4.44
C ASP A 44 -8.92 0.88 3.87
N ILE A 45 -8.67 1.13 2.57
CA ILE A 45 -7.38 0.87 1.93
C ILE A 45 -6.29 1.76 2.56
N ASP A 46 -6.54 3.05 2.79
CA ASP A 46 -5.59 3.96 3.44
C ASP A 46 -5.11 3.43 4.79
N ARG A 47 -6.03 2.88 5.60
CA ARG A 47 -5.70 2.25 6.88
C ARG A 47 -4.96 0.93 6.70
N ASP A 48 -5.48 0.03 5.86
CA ASP A 48 -4.99 -1.35 5.79
C ASP A 48 -3.66 -1.45 5.03
N ALA A 49 -3.43 -0.61 4.02
CA ALA A 49 -2.18 -0.59 3.25
C ALA A 49 -1.04 0.13 3.99
N GLY A 50 -1.34 1.06 4.90
CA GLY A 50 -0.33 1.89 5.55
C GLY A 50 0.85 1.11 6.15
N PRO A 51 0.59 0.17 7.10
CA PRO A 51 1.65 -0.64 7.68
C PRO A 51 2.41 -1.51 6.67
N HIS A 52 1.70 -2.05 5.67
CA HIS A 52 2.28 -2.88 4.63
C HIS A 52 3.27 -2.09 3.77
N ILE A 53 2.84 -0.92 3.27
CA ILE A 53 3.65 -0.03 2.45
C ILE A 53 4.83 0.54 3.25
N GLU A 54 4.62 0.86 4.53
CA GLU A 54 5.71 1.31 5.40
C GLU A 54 6.80 0.23 5.53
N PHE A 55 6.41 -1.01 5.83
CA PHE A 55 7.34 -2.12 5.89
C PHE A 55 8.09 -2.31 4.56
N GLU A 56 7.34 -2.35 3.46
CA GLU A 56 7.94 -2.54 2.14
C GLU A 56 8.97 -1.47 1.81
N GLU A 57 8.58 -0.21 1.95
CA GLU A 57 9.41 0.90 1.52
C GLU A 57 10.57 1.21 2.48
N THR A 58 10.45 0.92 3.78
CA THR A 58 11.50 1.29 4.75
C THR A 58 12.46 0.14 5.05
N ILE A 59 11.99 -1.10 4.95
CA ILE A 59 12.76 -2.28 5.36
C ILE A 59 13.01 -3.18 4.16
N TYR A 60 11.97 -3.58 3.43
CA TYR A 60 12.07 -4.67 2.48
C TYR A 60 12.71 -4.26 1.15
N TYR A 61 12.27 -3.17 0.53
CA TYR A 61 12.80 -2.66 -0.74
C TYR A 61 14.29 -2.30 -0.66
N PRO A 62 14.80 -1.68 0.42
CA PRO A 62 16.24 -1.53 0.61
C PRO A 62 17.01 -2.85 0.58
N ARG A 63 16.47 -3.92 1.19
CA ARG A 63 17.07 -5.27 1.18
C ARG A 63 16.98 -5.94 -0.19
N LEU A 64 15.92 -5.68 -0.96
CA LEU A 64 15.75 -6.20 -2.32
C LEU A 64 16.60 -5.51 -3.37
N LYS A 65 16.93 -4.22 -3.18
CA LYS A 65 17.71 -3.42 -4.13
C LYS A 65 18.97 -4.11 -4.69
N PRO A 66 19.84 -4.77 -3.88
CA PRO A 66 20.99 -5.52 -4.42
C PRO A 66 20.62 -6.77 -5.22
N LEU A 67 19.42 -7.34 -5.02
CA LEU A 67 18.98 -8.60 -5.66
C LEU A 67 18.28 -8.36 -6.99
N ILE A 68 17.32 -7.43 -7.00
CA ILE A 68 16.47 -7.15 -8.18
C ILE A 68 16.88 -5.88 -8.91
N GLY A 69 17.86 -5.14 -8.39
CA GLY A 69 18.39 -3.92 -8.99
C GLY A 69 17.58 -2.67 -8.68
N ALA A 70 18.27 -1.53 -8.67
CA ALA A 70 17.71 -0.23 -8.30
C ALA A 70 16.58 0.26 -9.24
N GLY A 71 16.58 -0.17 -10.51
CA GLY A 71 15.53 0.17 -11.46
C GLY A 71 14.18 -0.45 -11.11
N ASN A 72 14.17 -1.74 -10.74
CA ASN A 72 12.96 -2.43 -10.33
C ASN A 72 12.41 -1.86 -9.03
N VAL A 73 13.28 -1.67 -8.02
CA VAL A 73 12.86 -1.04 -6.76
C VAL A 73 12.30 0.37 -6.99
N ARG A 74 12.91 1.19 -7.86
CA ARG A 74 12.39 2.53 -8.18
C ARG A 74 10.99 2.46 -8.80
N ARG A 75 10.76 1.52 -9.72
CA ARG A 75 9.44 1.29 -10.33
C ARG A 75 8.39 0.94 -9.27
N MET A 76 8.72 0.11 -8.29
CA MET A 76 7.79 -0.24 -7.21
C MET A 76 7.39 0.98 -6.37
N TYR A 77 8.35 1.84 -6.03
CA TYR A 77 8.05 3.13 -5.39
C TYR A 77 7.15 4.03 -6.27
N GLU A 78 7.33 4.01 -7.58
CA GLU A 78 6.48 4.78 -8.51
C GLU A 78 5.05 4.21 -8.53
N GLU A 79 4.89 2.89 -8.56
CA GLU A 79 3.59 2.20 -8.46
C GLU A 79 2.88 2.54 -7.14
N HIS A 80 3.57 2.52 -6.00
CA HIS A 80 3.02 2.99 -4.72
C HIS A 80 2.56 4.45 -4.75
N ARG A 81 3.31 5.35 -5.42
CA ARG A 81 2.90 6.74 -5.55
C ARG A 81 1.60 6.90 -6.34
N ILE A 82 1.34 6.03 -7.32
CA ILE A 82 0.08 6.04 -8.08
C ILE A 82 -1.08 5.67 -7.17
N GLY A 83 -0.96 4.58 -6.39
CA GLY A 83 -1.98 4.18 -5.42
C GLY A 83 -2.21 5.23 -4.33
N LEU A 84 -1.14 5.83 -3.81
CA LEU A 84 -1.24 6.91 -2.84
C LEU A 84 -1.95 8.14 -3.41
N GLY A 85 -1.64 8.53 -4.66
CA GLY A 85 -2.29 9.63 -5.35
C GLY A 85 -3.79 9.40 -5.49
N LEU A 86 -4.17 8.22 -5.99
CA LEU A 86 -5.57 7.77 -6.08
C LEU A 86 -6.31 7.91 -4.73
N ILE A 87 -5.73 7.39 -3.65
CA ILE A 87 -6.36 7.44 -2.32
C ILE A 87 -6.48 8.89 -1.82
N ARG A 88 -5.44 9.71 -1.99
CA ARG A 88 -5.47 11.13 -1.62
C ARG A 88 -6.53 11.90 -2.40
N ASP A 89 -6.61 11.68 -3.71
CA ASP A 89 -7.58 12.36 -4.57
C ASP A 89 -9.01 12.03 -4.17
N ILE A 90 -9.29 10.77 -3.81
CA ILE A 90 -10.62 10.36 -3.34
C ILE A 90 -10.95 11.00 -2.00
N LEU A 91 -10.03 10.93 -1.03
CA LEU A 91 -10.28 11.44 0.32
C LEU A 91 -10.38 12.97 0.36
N ALA A 92 -9.57 13.68 -0.43
CA ALA A 92 -9.56 15.14 -0.48
C ALA A 92 -10.86 15.74 -1.06
N ARG A 93 -11.55 15.02 -1.93
CA ARG A 93 -12.83 15.43 -2.53
C ARG A 93 -13.99 15.44 -1.53
N GLY A 94 -13.91 14.68 -0.44
CA GLY A 94 -15.00 14.60 0.52
C GLY A 94 -16.31 14.15 -0.13
N ASP A 95 -17.44 14.76 0.22
CA ASP A 95 -18.75 14.31 -0.28
C ASP A 95 -19.00 14.65 -1.76
N GLU A 96 -18.15 15.44 -2.40
CA GLU A 96 -18.31 15.84 -3.80
C GLU A 96 -17.85 14.73 -4.76
N ALA A 97 -18.80 14.13 -5.47
CA ALA A 97 -18.51 13.11 -6.46
C ALA A 97 -17.72 13.70 -7.66
N PRO A 98 -16.70 12.99 -8.17
CA PRO A 98 -15.98 13.43 -9.35
C PRO A 98 -16.87 13.41 -10.60
N ASP A 99 -16.53 14.25 -11.58
CA ASP A 99 -17.08 14.10 -12.92
C ASP A 99 -16.69 12.76 -13.55
N GLU A 100 -17.30 12.45 -14.68
CA GLU A 100 -17.09 11.19 -15.37
C GLU A 100 -15.64 10.96 -15.80
N THR A 101 -14.95 12.01 -16.27
CA THR A 101 -13.55 11.91 -16.73
C THR A 101 -12.62 11.61 -15.55
N ALA A 102 -12.77 12.35 -14.46
CA ALA A 102 -11.99 12.12 -13.24
C ALA A 102 -12.27 10.72 -12.66
N ARG A 103 -13.53 10.26 -12.66
CA ARG A 103 -13.89 8.90 -12.23
C ARG A 103 -13.23 7.81 -13.08
N TYR A 104 -13.16 8.00 -14.41
CA TYR A 104 -12.44 7.08 -15.28
C TYR A 104 -10.93 7.05 -14.99
N CYS A 105 -10.30 8.21 -14.74
CA CYS A 105 -8.90 8.25 -14.34
C CYS A 105 -8.64 7.50 -13.03
N LEU A 106 -9.51 7.69 -12.01
CA LEU A 106 -9.41 6.97 -10.74
C LEU A 106 -9.56 5.45 -10.93
N ALA A 107 -10.47 5.02 -11.80
CA ALA A 107 -10.66 3.60 -12.10
C ALA A 107 -9.45 2.99 -12.83
N ASP A 108 -8.80 3.76 -13.71
CA ASP A 108 -7.56 3.34 -14.38
C ASP A 108 -6.40 3.20 -13.39
N GLN A 109 -6.26 4.13 -12.44
CA GLN A 109 -5.27 4.02 -11.35
C GLN A 109 -5.53 2.78 -10.48
N CYS A 110 -6.80 2.44 -10.20
CA CYS A 110 -7.13 1.19 -9.51
C CYS A 110 -6.66 -0.04 -10.31
N ARG A 111 -6.82 -0.04 -11.64
CA ARG A 111 -6.31 -1.12 -12.49
C ARG A 111 -4.79 -1.23 -12.38
N GLN A 112 -4.07 -0.12 -12.42
CA GLN A 112 -2.60 -0.13 -12.26
C GLN A 112 -2.17 -0.71 -10.91
N MET A 113 -2.92 -0.44 -9.82
CA MET A 113 -2.65 -1.06 -8.51
C MET A 113 -2.96 -2.56 -8.46
N LEU A 114 -3.97 -3.01 -9.20
CA LEU A 114 -4.25 -4.44 -9.34
C LEU A 114 -3.13 -5.15 -10.12
N ASP A 115 -2.62 -4.53 -11.18
CA ASP A 115 -1.49 -5.05 -11.96
C ASP A 115 -0.21 -5.12 -11.10
N HIS A 116 0.04 -4.09 -10.28
CA HIS A 116 1.11 -4.09 -9.28
C HIS A 116 0.98 -5.28 -8.33
N ALA A 117 -0.19 -5.47 -7.70
CA ALA A 117 -0.42 -6.57 -6.75
C ALA A 117 -0.25 -7.97 -7.39
N GLN A 118 -0.55 -8.12 -8.68
CA GLN A 118 -0.30 -9.36 -9.43
C GLN A 118 1.19 -9.64 -9.66
N SER A 119 2.01 -8.59 -9.80
CA SER A 119 3.46 -8.71 -9.98
C SER A 119 4.21 -9.15 -8.70
N CYS A 120 3.53 -9.16 -7.55
CA CYS A 120 4.13 -9.44 -6.25
C CYS A 120 4.54 -10.90 -6.01
N GLY A 121 4.12 -11.85 -6.87
CA GLY A 121 4.53 -13.26 -6.74
C GLY A 121 6.05 -13.46 -6.72
N THR A 122 6.79 -12.63 -7.46
CA THR A 122 8.26 -12.65 -7.46
C THR A 122 8.84 -12.10 -6.14
N LEU A 123 8.20 -11.12 -5.50
CA LEU A 123 8.62 -10.57 -4.20
C LEU A 123 8.42 -11.59 -3.09
N ILE A 124 7.24 -12.21 -3.04
CA ILE A 124 6.91 -13.22 -2.03
C ILE A 124 7.91 -14.37 -2.11
N SER A 125 8.29 -14.80 -3.32
CA SER A 125 9.30 -15.84 -3.51
C SER A 125 10.67 -15.48 -2.89
N HIS A 126 11.06 -14.21 -2.92
CA HIS A 126 12.29 -13.74 -2.26
C HIS A 126 12.18 -13.75 -0.73
N LEU A 127 11.01 -13.41 -0.16
CA LEU A 127 10.75 -13.52 1.28
C LEU A 127 10.83 -14.97 1.75
N SER A 128 10.20 -15.89 1.02
CA SER A 128 10.16 -17.32 1.36
C SER A 128 11.56 -17.97 1.34
N ALA A 129 12.48 -17.41 0.56
CA ALA A 129 13.86 -17.89 0.45
C ALA A 129 14.76 -17.45 1.62
N LEU A 130 14.31 -16.51 2.48
CA LEU A 130 15.09 -16.02 3.61
C LEU A 130 15.22 -17.11 4.69
N PRO A 131 16.33 -17.13 5.46
CA PRO A 131 16.47 -18.01 6.61
C PRO A 131 15.32 -17.83 7.61
N PRO A 132 14.86 -18.91 8.29
CA PRO A 132 13.73 -18.81 9.22
C PRO A 132 13.91 -17.81 10.36
N ALA A 133 15.15 -17.54 10.78
CA ALA A 133 15.44 -16.51 11.77
C ALA A 133 15.15 -15.11 11.22
N GLU A 134 15.62 -14.80 10.01
CA GLU A 134 15.36 -13.52 9.35
C GLU A 134 13.87 -13.31 9.05
N GLN A 135 13.15 -14.37 8.68
CA GLN A 135 11.69 -14.28 8.49
C GLN A 135 10.97 -13.93 9.80
N ARG A 136 11.39 -14.49 10.94
CA ARG A 136 10.81 -14.15 12.26
C ARG A 136 11.11 -12.71 12.65
N ASP A 137 12.35 -12.26 12.44
CA ASP A 137 12.75 -10.89 12.77
C ASP A 137 11.95 -9.88 11.94
N LEU A 138 11.84 -10.12 10.63
CA LEU A 138 11.03 -9.30 9.73
C LEU A 138 9.54 -9.33 10.04
N LEU A 139 8.99 -10.48 10.47
CA LEU A 139 7.61 -10.56 10.94
C LEU A 139 7.41 -9.68 12.17
N GLY A 140 8.34 -9.71 13.13
CA GLY A 140 8.32 -8.82 14.30
C GLY A 140 8.38 -7.35 13.92
N GLU A 141 9.20 -6.97 12.93
CA GLU A 141 9.24 -5.60 12.39
C GLU A 141 7.89 -5.19 11.77
N LEU A 142 7.27 -6.07 10.96
CA LEU A 142 5.96 -5.83 10.37
C LEU A 142 4.85 -5.70 11.42
N GLU A 143 4.86 -6.57 12.44
CA GLU A 143 3.90 -6.52 13.55
C GLU A 143 4.05 -5.22 14.35
N ALA A 144 5.27 -4.80 14.67
CA ALA A 144 5.51 -3.52 15.34
C ALA A 144 5.01 -2.32 14.53
N ILE A 145 5.19 -2.34 13.20
CA ILE A 145 4.65 -1.29 12.32
C ILE A 145 3.12 -1.31 12.32
N ARG A 146 2.50 -2.50 12.29
CA ARG A 146 1.03 -2.63 12.34
C ARG A 146 0.44 -2.11 13.65
N GLU A 147 1.13 -2.30 14.78
CA GLU A 147 0.70 -1.76 16.08
C GLU A 147 0.66 -0.22 16.10
N LEU A 148 1.50 0.45 15.32
CA LEU A 148 1.45 1.91 15.19
C LEU A 148 0.20 2.39 14.43
N GLY A 149 -0.42 1.52 13.62
CA GLY A 149 -1.68 1.80 12.92
C GLY A 149 -1.61 2.99 11.96
N VAL A 150 -0.42 3.33 11.45
CA VAL A 150 -0.19 4.52 10.62
C VAL A 150 -0.88 4.33 9.28
N ARG A 151 -1.72 5.29 8.90
CA ARG A 151 -2.36 5.32 7.57
C ARG A 151 -1.33 5.56 6.49
N TRP A 152 -1.58 5.05 5.29
CA TRP A 152 -0.68 5.22 4.15
C TRP A 152 -0.44 6.70 3.83
N THR A 153 -1.49 7.51 3.84
CA THR A 153 -1.41 8.96 3.60
C THR A 153 -0.59 9.70 4.66
N GLU A 154 -0.66 9.27 5.92
CA GLU A 154 0.13 9.81 7.03
C GLU A 154 1.60 9.42 6.92
N PHE A 155 1.88 8.13 6.69
CA PHE A 155 3.24 7.61 6.47
C PHE A 155 3.96 8.37 5.35
N ALA A 156 3.29 8.54 4.21
CA ALA A 156 3.86 9.26 3.08
C ALA A 156 4.14 10.74 3.39
N SER A 157 3.38 11.35 4.29
CA SER A 157 3.59 12.74 4.73
C SER A 157 4.83 12.87 5.63
N ARG A 158 5.16 11.84 6.43
CA ARG A 158 6.39 11.81 7.25
C ARG A 158 7.67 11.74 6.40
N LYS A 159 7.57 11.19 5.19
CA LYS A 159 8.70 11.07 4.25
C LYS A 159 9.03 12.35 3.48
N GLN A 160 8.15 13.34 3.45
CA GLN A 160 8.44 14.61 2.77
C GLN A 160 9.29 15.51 3.69
N PRO A 161 10.51 15.90 3.31
CA PRO A 161 11.29 16.86 4.09
C PRO A 161 10.64 18.26 3.97
N GLY A 162 9.89 18.64 4.99
CA GLY A 162 9.63 20.04 5.38
C GLY A 162 8.59 20.83 4.56
N HIS A 163 7.35 20.88 5.05
CA HIS A 163 6.63 22.16 5.15
C HIS A 163 6.78 22.67 6.58
N ARG A 164 8.00 23.12 6.94
CA ARG A 164 8.15 24.04 8.06
C ARG A 164 7.76 25.41 7.52
N GLU A 165 6.54 25.85 7.83
CA GLU A 165 6.21 27.27 7.71
C GLU A 165 7.18 28.04 8.60
N THR A 166 8.07 28.78 7.94
CA THR A 166 8.84 29.83 8.55
C THR A 166 7.86 30.88 9.08
N ARG A 167 7.60 30.87 10.39
CA ARG A 167 7.21 32.10 11.08
C ARG A 167 8.40 33.05 11.03
N THR A 168 8.32 34.04 10.16
CA THR A 168 9.19 35.21 10.19
C THR A 168 8.73 36.11 11.35
N PRO A 169 9.66 36.68 12.16
CA PRO A 169 9.33 37.58 13.26
C PRO A 169 8.69 38.90 12.82
#